data_AF-A0A7J2R7N3-F1
#
_entry.id   AF-A0A7J2R7N3-F1
#
_cell.length_a   1.000
_cell.length_b   1.000
_cell.length_c   1.000
_cell.angle_alpha   90.00
_cell.angle_beta   90.00
_cell.angle_gamma   90.00
#
_symmetry.space_group_name_H-M   'P 1'
#
loop_
_entity.id
_entity.type
_entity.pdbx_description
1 polymer ?
#
loop_
_entity_poly.entity_id
_entity_poly.type
_entity_poly.pdbx_seq_one_letter_code
_entity_poly.pdbx_strand_id
1 'polypeptide(L)'
;MAERKTKVKTKELVPTNEVRDIALKAEELIDKSNVFMQITTRGADPNSKSLVDFKVFDDAKLAKLAKNMPEINRATQAFGRQNSQATGKLMSLNMISQSPYRRLKQCLAKIERKRSALKENIFKLRKEKLKIDKLLYQKQKFEDQLIVDDVSIDHQEIEFKIQHINIQLQEKAANISDTNLYIEGALKEIGMYQDAYNEIKESYNIPDNWDENDFERCEVEEHVKTAFLHLIRDIEMNGRVNVGTHEYLEQYGVNPRTAIKLVQMYLANIEQMISEGKYANITVLYDFLDEMYNTFKDEYKHAMRRIGLKKLISEDYLYLEEKTSKDSV
;
A
#
# COMPACT_ATOMS: atom_id res chain seq x y z
N MET A 1 -35.26 -2.57 54.05
CA MET A 1 -34.51 -2.85 52.81
C MET A 1 -33.51 -1.74 52.59
N ALA A 2 -32.23 -2.01 52.87
CA ALA A 2 -31.14 -1.05 52.77
C ALA A 2 -30.45 -1.21 51.41
N GLU A 3 -30.53 -0.20 50.55
CA GLU A 3 -29.78 -0.15 49.29
C GLU A 3 -28.34 0.29 49.55
N ARG A 4 -27.40 -0.66 49.51
CA ARG A 4 -25.97 -0.39 49.43
C ARG A 4 -25.64 0.09 48.02
N LYS A 5 -25.51 1.41 47.84
CA LYS A 5 -24.87 2.02 46.65
C LYS A 5 -23.35 1.84 46.76
N THR A 6 -22.83 0.81 46.11
CA THR A 6 -21.39 0.60 45.94
C THR A 6 -20.85 1.63 44.94
N LYS A 7 -20.31 2.75 45.44
CA LYS A 7 -19.49 3.66 44.62
C LYS A 7 -18.22 2.93 44.22
N VAL A 8 -18.15 2.45 42.98
CA VAL A 8 -16.90 2.05 42.34
C VAL A 8 -16.05 3.32 42.20
N LYS A 9 -15.06 3.48 43.08
CA LYS A 9 -14.01 4.49 42.90
C LYS A 9 -13.23 4.09 41.65
N THR A 10 -13.40 4.84 40.57
CA THR A 10 -12.47 4.88 39.45
C THR A 10 -11.10 5.23 40.02
N LYS A 11 -10.22 4.23 40.07
CA LYS A 11 -8.82 4.38 40.44
C LYS A 11 -8.20 5.23 39.34
N GLU A 12 -7.92 6.50 39.61
CA GLU A 12 -7.12 7.33 38.71
C GLU A 12 -5.81 6.58 38.46
N LEU A 13 -5.64 6.11 37.22
CA LEU A 13 -4.39 5.55 36.73
C LEU A 13 -3.40 6.71 36.70
N VAL A 14 -2.56 6.82 37.73
CA VAL A 14 -1.40 7.70 37.72
C VAL A 14 -0.59 7.32 36.47
N PRO A 15 -0.33 8.24 35.53
CA PRO A 15 0.49 7.94 34.36
C PRO A 15 1.89 7.57 34.86
N THR A 16 2.19 6.27 34.79
CA THR A 16 3.48 5.73 35.16
C THR A 16 4.44 6.08 34.04
N ASN A 17 5.43 6.91 34.34
CA ASN A 17 6.39 7.40 33.34
C ASN A 17 7.57 6.43 33.32
N GLU A 18 7.36 5.21 32.81
CA GLU A 18 8.30 4.08 32.88
C GLU A 18 9.71 4.47 32.38
N VAL A 19 9.81 5.38 31.41
CA VAL A 19 11.09 5.88 30.87
C VAL A 19 11.94 6.63 31.90
N ARG A 20 11.31 7.30 32.87
CA ARG A 20 12.00 7.98 33.97
C ARG A 20 12.33 7.04 35.12
N ASP A 21 11.59 5.94 35.26
CA ASP A 21 11.88 4.89 36.26
C ASP A 21 13.05 3.98 35.84
N ILE A 22 13.47 4.01 34.56
CA ILE A 22 14.75 3.46 34.07
C ILE A 22 15.98 4.23 34.63
N ALA A 23 15.77 5.25 35.48
CA ALA A 23 16.82 6.02 36.12
C ALA A 23 17.65 5.19 37.11
N LEU A 24 18.55 4.37 36.57
CA LEU A 24 19.81 4.09 37.22
C LEU A 24 20.50 5.45 37.44
N LYS A 25 20.95 5.72 38.67
CA LYS A 25 21.72 6.93 38.96
C LYS A 25 22.94 6.92 38.05
N ALA A 26 22.98 7.81 37.07
CA ALA A 26 24.08 7.87 36.09
C ALA A 26 25.45 8.03 36.77
N GLU A 27 25.47 8.59 37.99
CA GLU A 27 26.63 8.74 38.85
C GLU A 27 27.28 7.41 39.29
N GLU A 28 26.51 6.32 39.40
CA GLU A 28 27.01 5.01 39.84
C GLU A 28 27.57 4.17 38.67
N LEU A 29 27.23 4.52 37.42
CA LEU A 29 27.54 3.73 36.23
C LEU A 29 28.46 4.42 35.22
N ILE A 30 28.51 5.75 35.23
CA ILE A 30 29.34 6.55 34.31
C ILE A 30 30.21 7.48 35.14
N ASP A 31 31.54 7.36 34.96
CA ASP A 31 32.50 8.28 35.56
C ASP A 31 32.41 9.65 34.87
N LYS A 32 31.60 10.55 35.47
CA LYS A 32 31.42 11.93 35.01
C LYS A 32 32.68 12.79 35.17
N SER A 33 33.68 12.34 35.92
CA SER A 33 34.96 13.06 36.10
C SER A 33 35.97 12.76 34.98
N ASN A 34 35.77 11.66 34.25
CA ASN A 34 36.65 11.26 33.17
C ASN A 34 36.43 12.11 31.90
N VAL A 35 37.44 12.91 31.54
CA VAL A 35 37.45 13.79 30.36
C VAL A 35 37.14 13.04 29.07
N PHE A 36 37.62 11.80 28.93
CA PHE A 36 37.36 10.98 27.75
C PHE A 36 35.89 10.52 27.68
N MET A 37 35.27 10.24 28.83
CA MET A 37 33.86 9.90 28.90
C MET A 37 32.98 11.11 28.58
N GLN A 38 33.35 12.32 29.02
CA GLN A 38 32.66 13.57 28.66
C GLN A 38 32.67 13.83 27.15
N ILE A 39 33.69 13.35 26.42
CA ILE A 39 33.78 13.48 24.96
C ILE A 39 32.96 12.38 24.25
N THR A 40 33.03 11.15 24.74
CA THR A 40 32.49 9.97 24.03
C THR A 40 31.03 9.66 24.32
N THR A 41 30.48 10.12 25.45
CA THR A 41 29.08 9.89 25.80
C THR A 41 28.38 11.11 26.40
N ARG A 42 27.12 11.31 25.98
CA ARG A 42 26.25 12.36 26.52
C ARG A 42 25.83 12.10 27.98
N GLY A 43 25.95 10.87 28.46
CA GLY A 43 25.64 10.51 29.86
C GLY A 43 26.68 11.01 30.87
N ALA A 44 27.87 11.42 30.40
CA ALA A 44 28.92 12.03 31.23
C ALA A 44 28.81 13.57 31.31
N ASP A 45 27.77 14.18 30.72
CA ASP A 45 27.48 15.62 30.86
C ASP A 45 27.24 15.94 32.35
N PRO A 46 28.00 16.88 32.96
CA PRO A 46 27.83 17.25 34.37
C PRO A 46 26.41 17.70 34.73
N ASN A 47 25.66 18.22 33.76
CA ASN A 47 24.29 18.71 33.96
C ASN A 47 23.22 17.63 33.75
N SER A 48 23.59 16.42 33.31
CA SER A 48 22.64 15.31 33.09
C SER A 48 22.32 14.60 34.42
N LYS A 49 21.04 14.52 34.75
CA LYS A 49 20.57 13.91 36.02
C LYS A 49 20.23 12.42 35.90
N SER A 50 19.98 11.91 34.69
CA SER A 50 19.64 10.51 34.43
C SER A 50 20.18 10.06 33.07
N LEU A 51 20.33 8.74 32.89
CA LEU A 51 20.73 8.14 31.59
C LEU A 51 19.71 8.44 30.48
N VAL A 52 18.45 8.64 30.84
CA VAL A 52 17.37 9.06 29.94
C VAL A 52 16.80 10.36 30.48
N ASP A 53 17.38 11.48 30.06
CA ASP A 53 16.97 12.83 30.44
C ASP A 53 16.51 13.62 29.21
N PHE A 54 15.20 13.91 29.13
CA PHE A 54 14.64 14.69 28.04
C PHE A 54 14.78 16.19 28.33
N LYS A 55 15.75 16.86 27.67
CA LYS A 55 15.98 18.32 27.85
C LYS A 55 14.78 19.21 27.49
N VAL A 56 13.88 18.76 26.61
CA VAL A 56 12.77 19.56 26.06
C VAL A 56 11.39 19.10 26.56
N PHE A 57 11.21 17.81 26.79
CA PHE A 57 9.91 17.21 27.14
C PHE A 57 9.79 17.00 28.64
N ASP A 58 9.02 17.87 29.29
CA ASP A 58 8.57 17.70 30.66
C ASP A 58 7.32 16.79 30.74
N ASP A 59 6.93 16.40 31.95
CA ASP A 59 5.77 15.54 32.16
C ASP A 59 4.46 16.19 31.66
N ALA A 60 4.36 17.52 31.76
CA ALA A 60 3.18 18.25 31.31
C ALA A 60 3.03 18.20 29.78
N LYS A 61 4.13 18.32 29.03
CA LYS A 61 4.16 18.18 27.57
C LYS A 61 3.90 16.74 27.16
N LEU A 62 4.46 15.75 27.84
CA LEU A 62 4.16 14.34 27.60
C LEU A 62 2.68 14.02 27.86
N ALA A 63 2.10 14.53 28.95
CA ALA A 63 0.68 14.39 29.25
C ALA A 63 -0.21 15.04 28.18
N LYS A 64 0.20 16.20 27.65
CA LYS A 64 -0.49 16.85 26.53
C LYS A 64 -0.46 15.99 25.27
N LEU A 65 0.66 15.35 24.95
CA LEU A 65 0.77 14.42 23.83
C LEU A 65 -0.15 13.21 24.04
N ALA A 66 -0.05 12.57 25.21
CA ALA A 66 -0.87 11.40 25.55
C ALA A 66 -2.38 11.71 25.48
N LYS A 67 -2.81 12.90 25.91
CA LYS A 67 -4.21 13.35 25.81
C LYS A 67 -4.72 13.41 24.36
N ASN A 68 -3.86 13.72 23.40
CA ASN A 68 -4.22 13.84 21.99
C ASN A 68 -4.14 12.50 21.22
N MET A 69 -3.40 11.51 21.73
CA MET A 69 -3.21 10.22 21.06
C MET A 69 -4.51 9.45 20.73
N PRO A 70 -5.59 9.47 21.55
CA PRO A 70 -6.83 8.78 21.19
C PRO A 70 -7.46 9.28 19.88
N GLU A 71 -7.43 10.59 19.64
CA GLU A 71 -7.94 11.18 18.39
C GLU A 71 -7.06 10.78 17.21
N ILE A 72 -5.74 10.84 17.37
CA ILE A 72 -4.77 10.47 16.35
C ILE A 72 -4.96 9.00 15.97
N ASN A 73 -5.06 8.10 16.96
CA ASN A 73 -5.28 6.67 16.71
C ASN A 73 -6.59 6.41 15.95
N ARG A 74 -7.69 7.10 16.32
CA ARG A 74 -8.96 7.03 15.59
C ARG A 74 -8.81 7.53 14.13
N ALA A 75 -8.15 8.68 13.94
CA ALA A 75 -7.93 9.24 12.61
C ALA A 75 -7.06 8.32 11.74
N THR A 76 -6.00 7.78 12.29
CA THR A 76 -5.12 6.82 11.62
C THR A 76 -5.87 5.55 11.19
N GLN A 77 -6.78 5.03 12.02
CA GLN A 77 -7.65 3.89 11.67
C GLN A 77 -8.62 4.21 10.50
N ALA A 78 -9.11 5.45 10.42
CA ALA A 78 -9.97 5.88 9.32
C ALA A 78 -9.22 5.87 7.98
N PHE A 79 -7.95 6.28 7.99
CA PHE A 79 -7.15 6.34 6.78
C PHE A 79 -6.54 5.00 6.42
N GLY A 80 -5.85 4.29 7.33
CA GLY A 80 -5.46 2.86 7.28
C GLY A 80 -4.76 2.29 6.03
N ARG A 81 -4.79 2.99 4.90
CA ARG A 81 -4.28 2.65 3.56
C ARG A 81 -3.43 3.81 3.09
N GLN A 82 -2.44 3.48 2.27
CA GLN A 82 -1.50 4.47 1.75
C GLN A 82 -2.16 5.42 0.75
N ASN A 83 -3.07 4.91 -0.08
CA ASN A 83 -3.72 5.67 -1.15
C ASN A 83 -5.23 5.75 -0.90
N SER A 84 -5.82 6.87 -1.30
CA SER A 84 -7.28 7.03 -1.30
C SER A 84 -7.95 6.13 -2.36
N GLN A 85 -9.25 5.91 -2.24
CA GLN A 85 -10.00 5.17 -3.28
C GLN A 85 -9.99 5.91 -4.63
N ALA A 86 -10.05 7.24 -4.61
CA ALA A 86 -9.97 8.05 -5.84
C ALA A 86 -8.61 7.86 -6.52
N THR A 87 -7.52 7.86 -5.76
CA THR A 87 -6.17 7.57 -6.29
C THR A 87 -6.06 6.14 -6.82
N GLY A 88 -6.67 5.17 -6.12
CA GLY A 88 -6.71 3.78 -6.57
C GLY A 88 -7.49 3.59 -7.87
N LYS A 89 -8.75 4.03 -7.91
CA LYS A 89 -9.64 3.84 -9.06
C LYS A 89 -9.29 4.74 -10.24
N LEU A 90 -9.11 6.05 -10.03
CA LEU A 90 -8.94 6.99 -11.14
C LEU A 90 -7.48 7.15 -11.57
N MET A 91 -6.55 7.32 -10.63
CA MET A 91 -5.15 7.50 -11.03
C MET A 91 -4.50 6.17 -11.36
N SER A 92 -4.63 5.14 -10.52
CA SER A 92 -3.88 3.90 -10.75
C SER A 92 -4.40 3.07 -11.92
N LEU A 93 -5.73 2.98 -12.12
CA LEU A 93 -6.30 2.20 -13.22
C LEU A 93 -6.28 2.96 -14.56
N ASN A 94 -6.47 4.28 -14.58
CA ASN A 94 -6.46 5.05 -15.83
C ASN A 94 -5.06 5.49 -16.29
N MET A 95 -4.05 5.51 -15.41
CA MET A 95 -2.70 5.94 -15.81
C MET A 95 -2.03 4.98 -16.80
N ILE A 96 -2.38 3.69 -16.75
CA ILE A 96 -1.65 2.63 -17.46
C ILE A 96 -2.43 2.08 -18.66
N SER A 97 -3.77 2.15 -18.68
CA SER A 97 -4.53 1.44 -19.72
C SER A 97 -5.84 2.07 -20.16
N GLN A 98 -6.04 2.03 -21.48
CA GLN A 98 -7.28 2.32 -22.19
C GLN A 98 -8.20 1.09 -22.33
N SER A 99 -7.63 -0.12 -22.34
CA SER A 99 -8.31 -1.40 -22.51
C SER A 99 -8.88 -1.92 -21.19
N PRO A 100 -10.13 -2.42 -21.19
CA PRO A 100 -10.77 -2.92 -19.98
C PRO A 100 -10.04 -4.17 -19.42
N TYR A 101 -9.58 -5.08 -20.27
CA TYR A 101 -8.84 -6.27 -19.84
C TYR A 101 -7.52 -5.93 -19.14
N ARG A 102 -6.84 -4.86 -19.58
CA ARG A 102 -5.61 -4.40 -18.92
C ARG A 102 -5.89 -3.74 -17.57
N ARG A 103 -7.05 -3.09 -17.39
CA ARG A 103 -7.54 -2.63 -16.07
C ARG A 103 -7.85 -3.81 -15.16
N LEU A 104 -8.49 -4.87 -15.67
CA LEU A 104 -8.74 -6.11 -14.91
C LEU A 104 -7.42 -6.75 -14.45
N LYS A 105 -6.45 -6.90 -15.36
CA LYS A 105 -5.11 -7.42 -15.04
C LYS A 105 -4.40 -6.58 -13.98
N GLN A 106 -4.54 -5.26 -14.01
CA GLN A 106 -4.01 -4.38 -12.97
C GLN A 106 -4.70 -4.60 -11.62
N CYS A 107 -6.03 -4.69 -11.56
CA CYS A 107 -6.76 -5.02 -10.34
C CYS A 107 -6.25 -6.35 -9.74
N LEU A 108 -6.15 -7.39 -10.55
CA LEU A 108 -5.63 -8.70 -10.14
C LEU A 108 -4.20 -8.61 -9.60
N ALA A 109 -3.31 -7.90 -10.30
CA ALA A 109 -1.93 -7.71 -9.86
C ALA A 109 -1.84 -6.93 -8.53
N LYS A 110 -2.70 -5.93 -8.31
CA LYS A 110 -2.77 -5.18 -7.04
C LYS A 110 -3.29 -6.06 -5.92
N ILE A 111 -4.35 -6.83 -6.16
CA ILE A 111 -4.90 -7.80 -5.20
C ILE A 111 -3.83 -8.81 -4.81
N GLU A 112 -3.12 -9.41 -5.77
CA GLU A 112 -2.14 -10.45 -5.47
C GLU A 112 -0.95 -9.92 -4.65
N ARG A 113 -0.46 -8.71 -4.96
CA ARG A 113 0.57 -8.05 -4.13
C ARG A 113 0.10 -7.87 -2.69
N LYS A 114 -1.16 -7.46 -2.48
CA LYS A 114 -1.73 -7.25 -1.14
C LYS A 114 -2.00 -8.58 -0.42
N ARG A 115 -2.44 -9.63 -1.13
CA ARG A 115 -2.58 -10.99 -0.61
C ARG A 115 -1.25 -11.55 -0.13
N SER A 116 -0.19 -11.39 -0.92
CA SER A 116 1.16 -11.82 -0.54
C SER A 116 1.65 -11.10 0.71
N ALA A 117 1.50 -9.78 0.79
CA ALA A 117 1.84 -9.00 1.98
C ALA A 117 1.02 -9.41 3.21
N LEU A 118 -0.28 -9.70 3.04
CA LEU A 118 -1.15 -10.17 4.12
C LEU A 118 -0.73 -11.55 4.63
N LYS A 119 -0.41 -12.48 3.71
CA LYS A 119 0.07 -13.83 4.04
C LYS A 119 1.30 -13.77 4.93
N GLU A 120 2.30 -12.98 4.56
CA GLU A 120 3.53 -12.81 5.34
C GLU A 120 3.24 -12.30 6.77
N ASN A 121 2.42 -11.25 6.87
CA ASN A 121 2.05 -10.66 8.15
C ASN A 121 1.27 -11.63 9.06
N ILE A 122 0.34 -12.41 8.52
CA ILE A 122 -0.41 -13.42 9.28
C ILE A 122 0.52 -14.50 9.85
N PHE A 123 1.46 -15.00 9.06
CA PHE A 123 2.42 -16.00 9.56
C PHE A 123 3.36 -15.40 10.61
N LYS A 124 3.77 -14.13 10.46
CA LYS A 124 4.52 -13.40 11.48
C LYS A 124 3.73 -13.30 12.80
N LEU A 125 2.46 -12.92 12.74
CA LEU A 125 1.58 -12.85 13.92
C LEU A 125 1.40 -14.21 14.61
N ARG A 126 1.22 -15.29 13.84
CA ARG A 126 1.14 -16.65 14.41
C ARG A 126 2.42 -17.04 15.16
N LYS A 127 3.59 -16.70 14.61
CA LYS A 127 4.89 -16.93 15.28
C LYS A 127 5.03 -16.10 16.55
N GLU A 128 4.63 -14.83 16.53
CA GLU A 128 4.68 -13.98 17.72
C GLU A 128 3.71 -14.45 18.81
N LYS A 129 2.51 -14.91 18.44
CA LYS A 129 1.57 -15.53 19.38
C LYS A 129 2.21 -16.73 20.10
N LEU A 130 2.82 -17.66 19.38
CA LEU A 130 3.51 -18.80 19.99
C LEU A 130 4.66 -18.38 20.92
N LYS A 131 5.36 -17.28 20.60
CA LYS A 131 6.40 -16.73 21.49
C LYS A 131 5.79 -16.16 22.77
N ILE A 132 4.65 -15.45 22.67
CA ILE A 132 3.90 -14.96 23.83
C ILE A 132 3.47 -16.14 24.71
N ASP A 133 2.88 -17.19 24.13
CA ASP A 133 2.44 -18.37 24.88
C ASP A 133 3.61 -19.04 25.63
N LYS A 134 4.79 -19.13 25.00
CA LYS A 134 6.02 -19.63 25.65
C LYS A 134 6.49 -18.74 26.79
N LEU A 135 6.47 -17.42 26.61
CA LEU A 135 6.87 -16.46 27.65
C LEU A 135 5.91 -16.49 28.84
N LEU A 136 4.60 -16.61 28.60
CA LEU A 136 3.60 -16.78 29.65
C LEU A 136 3.84 -18.05 30.47
N TYR A 137 4.12 -19.17 29.80
CA TYR A 137 4.46 -20.42 30.47
C TYR A 137 5.75 -20.31 31.30
N GLN A 138 6.79 -19.68 30.75
CA GLN A 138 8.05 -19.45 31.48
C GLN A 138 7.84 -18.56 32.70
N LYS A 139 7.06 -17.50 32.55
CA LYS A 139 6.68 -16.61 33.65
C LYS A 139 5.99 -17.39 34.77
N GLN A 140 4.98 -18.19 34.44
CA GLN A 140 4.27 -19.02 35.42
C GLN A 140 5.22 -19.95 36.18
N LYS A 141 6.16 -20.60 35.48
CA LYS A 141 7.17 -21.45 36.12
C LYS A 141 8.06 -20.69 37.12
N PHE A 142 8.46 -19.47 36.79
CA PHE A 142 9.24 -18.64 37.71
C PHE A 142 8.40 -18.13 38.89
N GLU A 143 7.12 -17.82 38.67
CA GLU A 143 6.19 -17.46 39.74
C GLU A 143 5.96 -18.64 40.70
N ASP A 144 5.81 -19.87 40.18
CA ASP A 144 5.67 -21.07 41.00
C ASP A 144 6.94 -21.35 41.84
N GLN A 145 8.12 -21.04 41.31
CA GLN A 145 9.40 -21.15 42.04
C GLN A 145 9.52 -20.16 43.19
N LEU A 146 8.86 -19.01 43.09
CA LEU A 146 8.81 -17.98 44.15
C LEU A 146 7.94 -18.40 45.35
N ILE A 147 7.06 -19.39 45.17
CA ILE A 147 6.16 -19.90 46.24
C ILE A 147 6.90 -20.91 47.14
N VAL A 148 7.99 -21.49 46.67
CA VAL A 148 8.77 -22.48 47.42
C VAL A 148 9.79 -21.76 48.30
N ASP A 149 9.54 -21.70 49.61
CA ASP A 149 10.47 -21.17 50.63
C ASP A 149 11.68 -22.14 50.82
N ASP A 150 12.58 -22.16 49.84
CA ASP A 150 13.88 -22.83 49.94
C ASP A 150 15.00 -21.78 50.06
N VAL A 151 15.81 -21.89 51.12
CA VAL A 151 16.89 -20.96 51.48
C VAL A 151 17.99 -20.90 50.40
N SER A 152 18.04 -21.87 49.48
CA SER A 152 19.01 -21.93 48.38
C SER A 152 18.63 -21.10 47.14
N ILE A 153 17.41 -20.55 47.08
CA ILE A 153 16.90 -19.85 45.90
C ILE A 153 17.14 -18.34 46.02
N ASP A 154 17.86 -17.76 45.05
CA ASP A 154 17.99 -16.31 44.91
C ASP A 154 16.67 -15.73 44.35
N HIS A 155 15.80 -15.30 45.26
CA HIS A 155 14.49 -14.73 44.93
C HIS A 155 14.62 -13.45 44.09
N GLN A 156 15.69 -12.66 44.29
CA GLN A 156 15.91 -11.42 43.58
C GLN A 156 16.25 -11.68 42.10
N GLU A 157 17.03 -12.72 41.80
CA GLU A 157 17.32 -13.12 40.42
C GLU A 157 16.05 -13.56 39.67
N ILE A 158 15.14 -14.27 40.35
CA ILE A 158 13.87 -14.72 39.75
C ILE A 158 12.95 -13.52 39.48
N GLU A 159 12.87 -12.56 40.40
CA GLU A 159 12.11 -11.32 40.19
C GLU A 159 12.61 -10.55 38.95
N PHE A 160 13.93 -10.42 38.78
CA PHE A 160 14.49 -9.79 37.57
C PHE A 160 14.14 -10.55 36.29
N LYS A 161 14.14 -11.89 36.31
CA LYS A 161 13.71 -12.72 35.16
C LYS A 161 12.23 -12.49 34.82
N ILE A 162 11.37 -12.42 35.83
CA ILE A 162 9.93 -12.12 35.65
C ILE A 162 9.74 -10.72 35.07
N GLN A 163 10.44 -9.71 35.58
CA GLN A 163 10.39 -8.34 35.05
C GLN A 163 10.83 -8.29 33.58
N HIS A 164 11.94 -8.93 33.25
CA HIS A 164 12.42 -9.02 31.87
C HIS A 164 11.39 -9.69 30.93
N ILE A 165 10.76 -10.79 31.37
CA ILE A 165 9.68 -11.43 30.60
C ILE A 165 8.47 -10.50 30.42
N ASN A 166 8.09 -9.73 31.46
CA ASN A 166 6.99 -8.78 31.35
C ASN A 166 7.27 -7.69 30.29
N ILE A 167 8.48 -7.15 30.25
CA ILE A 167 8.90 -6.19 29.21
C ILE A 167 8.78 -6.83 27.82
N GLN A 168 9.29 -8.06 27.64
CA GLN A 168 9.19 -8.77 26.37
C GLN A 168 7.74 -9.05 25.96
N LEU A 169 6.85 -9.36 26.91
CA LEU A 169 5.43 -9.55 26.66
C LEU A 169 4.75 -8.24 26.22
N GLN A 170 5.04 -7.12 26.90
CA GLN A 170 4.52 -5.81 26.53
C GLN A 170 4.98 -5.39 25.13
N GLU A 171 6.26 -5.53 24.83
CA GLU A 171 6.83 -5.23 23.51
C GLU A 171 6.13 -6.05 22.41
N LYS A 172 5.94 -7.36 22.63
CA LYS A 172 5.26 -8.23 21.66
C LYS A 172 3.79 -7.88 21.50
N ALA A 173 3.09 -7.59 22.59
CA ALA A 173 1.69 -7.19 22.55
C ALA A 173 1.48 -5.88 21.76
N ALA A 174 2.33 -4.88 21.98
CA ALA A 174 2.32 -3.62 21.24
C ALA A 174 2.55 -3.87 19.73
N ASN A 175 3.59 -4.63 19.38
CA ASN A 175 3.90 -4.99 17.99
C ASN A 175 2.73 -5.70 17.27
N ILE A 176 2.00 -6.59 17.96
CA ILE A 176 0.82 -7.25 17.41
C ILE A 176 -0.30 -6.23 17.17
N SER A 177 -0.57 -5.35 18.14
CA SER A 177 -1.59 -4.32 18.02
C SER A 177 -1.35 -3.41 16.82
N ASP A 178 -0.11 -2.96 16.65
CA ASP A 178 0.27 -2.06 15.54
C ASP A 178 0.16 -2.74 14.17
N THR A 179 0.39 -4.07 14.11
CA THR A 179 0.26 -4.86 12.88
C THR A 179 -1.18 -4.90 12.37
N ASN A 180 -2.19 -4.80 13.25
CA ASN A 180 -3.60 -4.88 12.87
C ASN A 180 -3.99 -3.78 11.87
N LEU A 181 -3.47 -2.56 12.05
CA LEU A 181 -3.75 -1.44 11.15
C LEU A 181 -3.31 -1.75 9.70
N TYR A 182 -2.13 -2.36 9.54
CA TYR A 182 -1.61 -2.74 8.22
C TYR A 182 -2.43 -3.86 7.57
N ILE A 183 -2.88 -4.82 8.37
CA ILE A 183 -3.75 -5.91 7.91
C ILE A 183 -5.08 -5.35 7.42
N GLU A 184 -5.73 -4.50 8.22
CA GLU A 184 -7.00 -3.88 7.86
C GLU A 184 -6.86 -3.01 6.60
N GLY A 185 -5.76 -2.23 6.50
CA GLY A 185 -5.42 -1.47 5.31
C GLY A 185 -5.32 -2.32 4.05
N ALA A 186 -4.61 -3.45 4.13
CA ALA A 186 -4.47 -4.39 3.01
C ALA A 186 -5.82 -5.00 2.61
N LEU A 187 -6.66 -5.39 3.57
CA LEU A 187 -8.00 -5.93 3.31
C LEU A 187 -8.92 -4.90 2.65
N LYS A 188 -8.90 -3.63 3.11
CA LYS A 188 -9.65 -2.53 2.49
C LYS A 188 -9.26 -2.32 1.04
N GLU A 189 -7.97 -2.38 0.71
CA GLU A 189 -7.50 -2.27 -0.67
C GLU A 189 -7.92 -3.47 -1.53
N ILE A 190 -7.85 -4.70 -1.00
CA ILE A 190 -8.32 -5.89 -1.71
C ILE A 190 -9.80 -5.75 -2.07
N GLY A 191 -10.66 -5.41 -1.10
CA GLY A 191 -12.09 -5.22 -1.35
C GLY A 191 -12.37 -4.15 -2.40
N MET A 192 -11.70 -2.99 -2.30
CA MET A 192 -11.84 -1.91 -3.28
C MET A 192 -11.49 -2.36 -4.73
N TYR A 193 -10.42 -3.14 -4.92
CA TYR A 193 -10.04 -3.62 -6.24
C TYR A 193 -10.91 -4.79 -6.72
N GLN A 194 -11.50 -5.58 -5.81
CA GLN A 194 -12.52 -6.58 -6.17
C GLN A 194 -13.78 -5.90 -6.70
N ASP A 195 -14.26 -4.86 -6.01
CA ASP A 195 -15.42 -4.08 -6.47
C ASP A 195 -15.13 -3.45 -7.84
N ALA A 196 -13.98 -2.79 -7.98
CA ALA A 196 -13.58 -2.19 -9.26
C ALA A 196 -13.46 -3.23 -10.40
N TYR A 197 -12.94 -4.43 -10.10
CA TYR A 197 -12.85 -5.52 -11.07
C TYR A 197 -14.24 -5.95 -11.56
N ASN A 198 -15.20 -6.14 -10.65
CA ASN A 198 -16.57 -6.52 -11.00
C ASN A 198 -17.28 -5.39 -11.76
N GLU A 199 -17.20 -4.14 -11.28
CA GLU A 199 -17.77 -2.96 -11.93
C GLU A 199 -17.28 -2.81 -13.39
N ILE A 200 -15.99 -3.03 -13.64
CA ILE A 200 -15.40 -2.97 -14.99
C ILE A 200 -15.93 -4.11 -15.87
N LYS A 201 -15.98 -5.35 -15.34
CA LYS A 201 -16.50 -6.49 -16.11
C LYS A 201 -17.94 -6.27 -16.54
N GLU A 202 -18.80 -5.84 -15.62
CA GLU A 202 -20.20 -5.53 -15.90
C GLU A 202 -20.34 -4.42 -16.95
N SER A 203 -19.56 -3.35 -16.82
CA SER A 203 -19.66 -2.18 -17.70
C SER A 203 -19.21 -2.47 -19.14
N TYR A 204 -18.28 -3.40 -19.34
CA TYR A 204 -17.77 -3.81 -20.65
C TYR A 204 -18.32 -5.17 -21.13
N ASN A 205 -19.30 -5.74 -20.42
CA ASN A 205 -19.88 -7.07 -20.69
C ASN A 205 -18.82 -8.17 -20.88
N ILE A 206 -17.79 -8.16 -20.04
CA ILE A 206 -16.70 -9.15 -20.09
C ILE A 206 -17.20 -10.45 -19.45
N PRO A 207 -17.11 -11.59 -20.14
CA PRO A 207 -17.60 -12.87 -19.63
C PRO A 207 -16.82 -13.32 -18.39
N ASP A 208 -17.43 -14.19 -17.58
CA ASP A 208 -16.81 -14.67 -16.34
C ASP A 208 -15.58 -15.54 -16.58
N ASN A 209 -15.60 -16.32 -17.65
CA ASN A 209 -14.55 -17.23 -18.10
C ASN A 209 -13.63 -16.58 -19.16
N TRP A 210 -13.41 -15.26 -19.07
CA TRP A 210 -12.42 -14.63 -19.92
C TRP A 210 -11.03 -15.22 -19.66
N ASP A 211 -10.24 -15.34 -20.72
CA ASP A 211 -8.95 -16.02 -20.67
C ASP A 211 -7.80 -15.14 -21.22
N GLU A 212 -6.60 -15.72 -21.33
CA GLU A 212 -5.44 -14.99 -21.81
C GLU A 212 -5.57 -14.59 -23.29
N ASN A 213 -6.32 -15.35 -24.10
CA ASN A 213 -6.56 -15.02 -25.50
C ASN A 213 -7.44 -13.79 -25.63
N ASP A 214 -8.49 -13.68 -24.80
CA ASP A 214 -9.34 -12.49 -24.77
C ASP A 214 -8.53 -11.23 -24.40
N PHE A 215 -7.58 -11.35 -23.45
CA PHE A 215 -6.65 -10.27 -23.10
C PHE A 215 -5.74 -9.90 -24.29
N GLU A 216 -5.05 -10.87 -24.90
CA GLU A 216 -4.07 -10.63 -25.98
C GLU A 216 -4.72 -10.01 -27.23
N ARG A 217 -5.98 -10.37 -27.53
CA ARG A 217 -6.73 -9.76 -28.64
C ARG A 217 -6.98 -8.27 -28.45
N CYS A 218 -7.20 -7.84 -27.21
CA CYS A 218 -7.44 -6.44 -26.86
C CYS A 218 -6.14 -5.61 -26.72
N GLU A 219 -4.96 -6.23 -26.71
CA GLU A 219 -3.70 -5.48 -26.56
C GLU A 219 -3.39 -4.60 -27.78
N VAL A 220 -3.77 -5.02 -29.00
CA VAL A 220 -3.59 -4.17 -30.19
C VAL A 220 -4.35 -2.86 -30.06
N GLU A 221 -5.58 -2.92 -29.54
CA GLU A 221 -6.40 -1.74 -29.27
C GLU A 221 -5.74 -0.79 -28.28
N GLU A 222 -5.26 -1.32 -27.16
CA GLU A 222 -4.54 -0.53 -26.15
C GLU A 222 -3.36 0.22 -26.76
N HIS A 223 -2.54 -0.48 -27.52
CA HIS A 223 -1.28 0.06 -28.01
C HIS A 223 -1.49 1.10 -29.12
N VAL A 224 -2.45 0.87 -30.04
CA VAL A 224 -2.83 1.87 -31.04
C VAL A 224 -3.37 3.13 -30.37
N LYS A 225 -4.33 3.00 -29.44
CA LYS A 225 -4.89 4.15 -28.71
C LYS A 225 -3.82 4.90 -27.93
N THR A 226 -2.91 4.19 -27.27
CA THR A 226 -1.82 4.81 -26.50
C THR A 226 -0.84 5.54 -27.40
N ALA A 227 -0.51 5.00 -28.58
CA ALA A 227 0.37 5.67 -29.54
C ALA A 227 -0.23 7.00 -30.02
N PHE A 228 -1.53 7.04 -30.34
CA PHE A 228 -2.22 8.28 -30.68
C PHE A 228 -2.34 9.26 -29.51
N LEU A 229 -2.60 8.76 -28.29
CA LEU A 229 -2.62 9.60 -27.10
C LEU A 229 -1.26 10.27 -26.83
N HIS A 230 -0.16 9.53 -26.99
CA HIS A 230 1.20 10.09 -26.89
C HIS A 230 1.46 11.12 -27.99
N LEU A 231 0.99 10.85 -29.22
CA LEU A 231 1.13 11.76 -30.35
C LEU A 231 0.40 13.09 -30.11
N ILE A 232 -0.84 13.05 -29.61
CA ILE A 232 -1.60 14.23 -29.22
C ILE A 232 -0.81 15.04 -28.19
N ARG A 233 -0.38 14.39 -27.11
CA ARG A 233 0.38 15.05 -26.02
C ARG A 233 1.68 15.66 -26.50
N ASP A 234 2.42 14.98 -27.36
CA ASP A 234 3.67 15.50 -27.92
C ASP A 234 3.44 16.77 -28.75
N ILE A 235 2.41 16.75 -29.61
CA ILE A 235 2.07 17.89 -30.46
C ILE A 235 1.54 19.05 -29.62
N GLU A 236 0.65 18.82 -28.66
CA GLU A 236 0.09 19.86 -27.81
C GLU A 236 1.14 20.50 -26.89
N MET A 237 2.04 19.71 -26.33
CA MET A 237 3.03 20.21 -25.36
C MET A 237 4.26 20.82 -26.02
N ASN A 238 4.73 20.25 -27.14
CA ASN A 238 6.02 20.61 -27.73
C ASN A 238 5.91 21.12 -29.18
N GLY A 239 4.74 21.05 -29.81
CA GLY A 239 4.55 21.37 -31.23
C GLY A 239 5.23 20.37 -32.20
N ARG A 240 5.83 19.30 -31.68
CA ARG A 240 6.58 18.31 -32.46
C ARG A 240 6.44 16.93 -31.84
N VAL A 241 6.53 15.90 -32.68
CA VAL A 241 6.48 14.50 -32.26
C VAL A 241 7.82 14.05 -31.69
N ASN A 242 7.80 13.31 -30.58
CA ASN A 242 9.00 12.66 -30.04
C ASN A 242 9.36 11.41 -30.86
N VAL A 243 10.65 11.08 -30.93
CA VAL A 243 11.16 9.88 -31.63
C VAL A 243 10.50 8.61 -31.09
N GLY A 244 10.36 8.48 -29.76
CA GLY A 244 9.73 7.29 -29.16
C GLY A 244 8.27 7.09 -29.59
N THR A 245 7.49 8.17 -29.68
CA THR A 245 6.11 8.12 -30.17
C THR A 245 6.06 7.79 -31.66
N HIS A 246 7.00 8.33 -32.44
CA HIS A 246 7.14 8.04 -33.86
C HIS A 246 7.43 6.56 -34.11
N GLU A 247 8.39 5.99 -33.39
CA GLU A 247 8.72 4.56 -33.45
C GLU A 247 7.56 3.69 -32.99
N TYR A 248 6.83 4.10 -31.96
CA TYR A 248 5.70 3.34 -31.42
C TYR A 248 4.55 3.22 -32.43
N LEU A 249 4.25 4.28 -33.19
CA LEU A 249 3.29 4.22 -34.30
C LEU A 249 3.75 3.22 -35.38
N GLU A 250 5.04 3.25 -35.75
CA GLU A 250 5.60 2.35 -36.76
C GLU A 250 5.57 0.88 -36.32
N GLN A 251 5.80 0.60 -35.03
CA GLN A 251 5.72 -0.75 -34.46
C GLN A 251 4.33 -1.38 -34.65
N TYR A 252 3.27 -0.57 -34.62
CA TYR A 252 1.89 -0.99 -34.87
C TYR A 252 1.44 -0.74 -36.32
N GLY A 253 2.39 -0.49 -37.23
CA GLY A 253 2.14 -0.36 -38.67
C GLY A 253 1.53 0.98 -39.10
N VAL A 254 1.29 1.90 -38.18
CA VAL A 254 0.69 3.20 -38.49
C VAL A 254 1.75 4.10 -39.11
N ASN A 255 1.46 4.66 -40.29
CA ASN A 255 2.34 5.66 -40.90
C ASN A 255 2.34 6.95 -40.05
N PRO A 256 3.50 7.39 -39.51
CA PRO A 256 3.54 8.53 -38.60
C PRO A 256 3.10 9.84 -39.23
N ARG A 257 3.35 10.05 -40.53
CA ARG A 257 2.92 11.27 -41.23
C ARG A 257 1.41 11.34 -41.38
N THR A 258 0.77 10.21 -41.68
CA THR A 258 -0.69 10.11 -41.70
C THR A 258 -1.26 10.38 -40.31
N ALA A 259 -0.71 9.74 -39.26
CA ALA A 259 -1.14 9.93 -37.89
C ALA A 259 -1.04 11.40 -37.43
N ILE A 260 0.09 12.07 -37.73
CA ILE A 260 0.28 13.50 -37.43
C ILE A 260 -0.81 14.34 -38.07
N LYS A 261 -1.13 14.09 -39.34
CA LYS A 261 -2.15 14.86 -40.05
C LYS A 261 -3.54 14.69 -39.43
N LEU A 262 -3.90 13.47 -39.05
CA LEU A 262 -5.18 13.17 -38.38
C LEU A 262 -5.28 13.87 -37.01
N VAL A 263 -4.20 13.82 -36.21
CA VAL A 263 -4.15 14.54 -34.93
C VAL A 263 -4.26 16.05 -35.12
N GLN A 264 -3.59 16.63 -36.12
CA GLN A 264 -3.74 18.05 -36.44
C GLN A 264 -5.18 18.43 -36.81
N MET A 265 -5.88 17.57 -37.56
CA MET A 265 -7.29 17.79 -37.89
C MET A 265 -8.19 17.71 -36.66
N TYR A 266 -7.92 16.76 -35.76
CA TYR A 266 -8.60 16.65 -34.47
C TYR A 266 -8.43 17.91 -33.60
N LEU A 267 -7.20 18.39 -33.45
CA LEU A 267 -6.91 19.61 -32.68
C LEU A 267 -7.60 20.84 -33.28
N ALA A 268 -7.59 20.98 -34.61
CA ALA A 268 -8.28 22.08 -35.28
C ALA A 268 -9.81 22.04 -35.05
N ASN A 269 -10.41 20.84 -34.97
CA ASN A 269 -11.83 20.70 -34.64
C ASN A 269 -12.13 21.15 -33.21
N ILE A 270 -11.25 20.81 -32.24
CA ILE A 270 -11.39 21.29 -30.85
C ILE A 270 -11.29 22.82 -30.79
N GLU A 271 -10.30 23.41 -31.48
CA GLU A 271 -10.14 24.86 -31.55
C GLU A 271 -11.40 25.53 -32.11
N GLN A 272 -12.01 24.94 -33.15
CA GLN A 272 -13.28 25.40 -33.69
C GLN A 272 -14.39 25.33 -32.63
N MET A 273 -14.55 24.21 -31.93
CA MET A 273 -15.56 24.08 -30.87
C MET A 273 -15.39 25.16 -29.78
N ILE A 274 -14.15 25.42 -29.35
CA ILE A 274 -13.84 26.45 -28.36
C ILE A 274 -14.18 27.85 -28.90
N SER A 275 -13.89 28.13 -30.17
CA SER A 275 -14.22 29.41 -30.81
C SER A 275 -15.73 29.66 -30.90
N GLU A 276 -16.52 28.59 -31.03
CA GLU A 276 -18.00 28.62 -30.99
C GLU A 276 -18.56 28.74 -29.56
N GLY A 277 -17.69 28.84 -28.53
CA GLY A 277 -18.08 28.92 -27.13
C GLY A 277 -18.49 27.58 -26.51
N LYS A 278 -18.22 26.46 -27.19
CA LYS A 278 -18.46 25.10 -26.67
C LYS A 278 -17.19 24.58 -26.00
N TYR A 279 -17.34 23.92 -24.85
CA TYR A 279 -16.23 23.29 -24.15
C TYR A 279 -16.20 21.79 -24.47
N ALA A 280 -15.09 21.31 -25.02
CA ALA A 280 -14.86 19.87 -25.19
C ALA A 280 -14.62 19.22 -23.82
N ASN A 281 -15.32 18.12 -23.54
CA ASN A 281 -15.05 17.26 -22.39
C ASN A 281 -14.03 16.17 -22.78
N ILE A 282 -13.63 15.33 -21.82
CA ILE A 282 -12.67 14.25 -22.08
C ILE A 282 -13.22 13.15 -23.02
N THR A 283 -14.54 13.04 -23.20
CA THR A 283 -15.11 11.99 -24.07
C THR A 283 -14.76 12.24 -25.53
N VAL A 284 -14.65 13.50 -25.95
CA VAL A 284 -14.18 13.86 -27.30
C VAL A 284 -12.80 13.26 -27.61
N LEU A 285 -11.92 13.17 -26.61
CA LEU A 285 -10.63 12.48 -26.76
C LEU A 285 -10.82 10.97 -26.89
N TYR A 286 -11.63 10.35 -26.04
CA TYR A 286 -11.87 8.90 -26.10
C TYR A 286 -12.49 8.48 -27.44
N ASP A 287 -13.47 9.24 -27.93
CA ASP A 287 -14.12 8.99 -29.22
C ASP A 287 -13.11 9.06 -30.38
N PHE A 288 -12.19 10.03 -30.36
CA PHE A 288 -11.12 10.11 -31.35
C PHE A 288 -10.16 8.91 -31.28
N LEU A 289 -9.76 8.49 -30.08
CA LEU A 289 -8.89 7.32 -29.91
C LEU A 289 -9.57 6.03 -30.42
N ASP A 290 -10.87 5.89 -30.19
CA ASP A 290 -11.68 4.78 -30.69
C ASP A 290 -11.76 4.79 -32.23
N GLU A 291 -11.93 5.95 -32.85
CA GLU A 291 -11.90 6.11 -34.31
C GLU A 291 -10.53 5.73 -34.91
N MET A 292 -9.44 6.15 -34.27
CA MET A 292 -8.08 5.81 -34.71
C MET A 292 -7.83 4.30 -34.61
N TYR A 293 -8.26 3.66 -33.53
CA TYR A 293 -8.19 2.21 -33.44
C TYR A 293 -8.98 1.54 -34.57
N ASN A 294 -10.24 1.93 -34.78
CA ASN A 294 -11.07 1.33 -35.83
C ASN A 294 -10.45 1.46 -37.24
N THR A 295 -9.77 2.58 -37.49
CA THR A 295 -9.09 2.86 -38.75
C THR A 295 -7.81 2.01 -38.93
N PHE A 296 -7.02 1.85 -37.87
CA PHE A 296 -5.68 1.27 -37.94
C PHE A 296 -5.54 -0.14 -37.33
N LYS A 297 -6.64 -0.75 -36.87
CA LYS A 297 -6.64 -2.04 -36.15
C LYS A 297 -5.91 -3.19 -36.84
N ASP A 298 -5.76 -3.16 -38.16
CA ASP A 298 -5.14 -4.21 -38.95
C ASP A 298 -3.72 -3.86 -39.46
N GLU A 299 -3.27 -2.61 -39.27
CA GLU A 299 -1.99 -2.15 -39.82
C GLU A 299 -0.78 -2.84 -39.19
N TYR A 300 -0.88 -3.30 -37.95
CA TYR A 300 0.19 -4.04 -37.26
C TYR A 300 0.61 -5.30 -38.03
N LYS A 301 -0.27 -5.86 -38.89
CA LYS A 301 0.05 -6.99 -39.78
C LYS A 301 1.14 -6.64 -40.79
N HIS A 302 1.26 -5.38 -41.21
CA HIS A 302 2.35 -4.91 -42.07
C HIS A 302 3.68 -4.95 -41.32
N ALA A 303 3.70 -4.48 -40.06
CA ALA A 303 4.88 -4.54 -39.20
C ALA A 303 5.30 -5.99 -38.93
N MET A 304 4.35 -6.88 -38.60
CA MET A 304 4.60 -8.31 -38.42
C MET A 304 5.23 -8.97 -39.65
N ARG A 305 4.68 -8.70 -40.85
CA ARG A 305 5.22 -9.23 -42.11
C ARG A 305 6.67 -8.79 -42.33
N ARG A 306 7.00 -7.54 -42.00
CA ARG A 306 8.37 -7.00 -42.12
C ARG A 306 9.38 -7.73 -41.23
N ILE A 307 8.99 -8.10 -40.01
CA ILE A 307 9.85 -8.81 -39.06
C ILE A 307 9.78 -10.35 -39.19
N GLY A 308 8.93 -10.87 -40.08
CA GLY A 308 8.82 -12.30 -40.38
C GLY A 308 7.89 -13.08 -39.45
N LEU A 309 7.00 -12.42 -38.70
CA LEU A 309 6.00 -13.09 -37.86
C LEU A 309 4.75 -13.48 -38.66
N LYS A 310 4.29 -14.73 -38.49
CA LYS A 310 3.07 -15.25 -39.14
C LYS A 310 1.80 -15.02 -38.32
N LYS A 311 1.92 -15.10 -37.00
CA LYS A 311 0.83 -14.89 -36.02
C LYS A 311 1.36 -14.01 -34.90
N LEU A 312 0.52 -13.12 -34.39
CA LEU A 312 0.85 -12.27 -33.24
C LEU A 312 0.75 -13.11 -31.96
N ILE A 313 -0.36 -13.84 -31.85
CA ILE A 313 -0.69 -14.67 -30.71
C ILE A 313 -0.28 -16.12 -30.98
N SER A 314 0.48 -16.69 -30.05
CA SER A 314 0.89 -18.10 -30.07
C SER A 314 0.03 -18.89 -29.09
N GLU A 315 -1.05 -19.49 -29.61
CA GLU A 315 -2.09 -20.17 -28.82
C GLU A 315 -1.54 -21.31 -27.93
N ASP A 316 -0.45 -21.96 -28.33
CA ASP A 316 0.19 -23.04 -27.57
C ASP A 316 0.72 -22.62 -26.19
N TYR A 317 0.91 -21.31 -25.97
CA TYR A 317 1.46 -20.75 -24.73
C TYR A 317 0.45 -19.92 -23.95
N LEU A 318 -0.84 -20.00 -24.30
CA LEU A 318 -1.89 -19.28 -23.61
C LEU A 318 -2.65 -20.19 -22.65
N TYR A 319 -3.03 -19.64 -21.51
CA TYR A 319 -4.07 -20.23 -20.69
C TYR A 319 -5.44 -19.95 -21.34
N LEU A 320 -6.17 -21.03 -21.65
CA LEU A 320 -7.52 -20.98 -22.23
C LEU A 320 -8.51 -21.58 -21.24
N GLU A 321 -9.60 -20.86 -20.96
CA GLU A 321 -10.69 -21.36 -20.13
C GLU A 321 -11.61 -22.27 -20.96
N GLU A 322 -12.23 -23.25 -20.30
CA GLU A 322 -13.29 -24.05 -20.94
C GLU A 322 -14.54 -23.18 -21.13
N LYS A 323 -14.74 -22.68 -22.35
CA LYS A 323 -15.94 -21.90 -22.69
C LYS A 323 -17.13 -22.86 -22.79
N THR A 324 -17.88 -23.02 -21.69
CA THR A 324 -19.15 -23.75 -21.72
C THR A 324 -20.08 -23.07 -22.72
N SER A 325 -20.66 -23.83 -23.64
CA SER A 325 -21.50 -23.39 -24.77
C SER A 325 -22.85 -22.77 -24.37
N LYS A 326 -22.95 -22.14 -23.19
CA LYS A 326 -24.14 -21.47 -22.67
C LYS A 326 -24.15 -19.95 -22.82
N ASP A 327 -23.02 -19.33 -23.16
CA ASP A 327 -22.92 -17.86 -23.30
C ASP A 327 -23.05 -17.36 -24.75
N SER A 328 -23.47 -18.25 -25.66
CA SER A 328 -23.85 -17.91 -27.03
C SER A 328 -25.38 -17.81 -27.16
N VAL A 329 -25.99 -16.81 -26.54
CA VAL A 329 -27.35 -16.32 -26.87
C VAL A 329 -27.36 -14.81 -26.82
#